data_AF-A0A8J5EVT4-F1
#
_entry.id   AF-A0A8J5EVT4-F1
#
_cell.length_a   1.000
_cell.length_b   1.000
_cell.length_c   1.000
_cell.angle_alpha   90.00
_cell.angle_beta   90.00
_cell.angle_gamma   90.00
#
_symmetry.space_group_name_H-M   'P 1'
#
loop_
_entity.id
_entity.type
_entity.pdbx_description
1 polymer ?
#
loop_
_entity_poly.entity_id
_entity_poly.type
_entity_poly.pdbx_seq_one_letter_code
_entity_poly.pdbx_strand_id
1 'polypeptide(L)' 'MGLKEEFQEHAEKARTLPNTTTNESLLIIYGLYKQATVGPINTSKSQEEAMSDYIAKIKQLLEEAAAAE' A
#
# COMPACT_ATOMS: atom_id res chain seq x y z
N MET A 1 -10.49 -4.08 -13.61
CA MET A 1 -10.06 -4.99 -12.53
C MET A 1 -10.84 -4.64 -11.28
N GLY A 2 -11.16 -5.62 -10.43
CA GLY A 2 -11.80 -5.34 -9.15
C GLY A 2 -10.80 -4.73 -8.16
N LEU A 3 -11.27 -3.97 -7.17
CA LEU A 3 -10.42 -3.35 -6.13
C LEU A 3 -9.47 -4.35 -5.46
N LYS A 4 -9.97 -5.56 -5.19
CA LYS A 4 -9.21 -6.66 -4.59
C LYS A 4 -8.09 -7.20 -5.49
N GLU A 5 -8.29 -7.14 -6.80
CA GLU A 5 -7.32 -7.58 -7.81
C GLU A 5 -6.21 -6.53 -7.98
N GLU A 6 -6.57 -5.24 -8.07
CA GLU A 6 -5.58 -4.15 -8.04
C GLU A 6 -4.77 -4.15 -6.73
N PHE A 7 -5.43 -4.40 -5.58
CA PHE A 7 -4.74 -4.49 -4.30
C PHE A 7 -3.69 -5.61 -4.28
N GLN A 8 -4.02 -6.80 -4.80
CA GLN A 8 -3.07 -7.91 -4.88
C GLN A 8 -1.89 -7.58 -5.79
N GLU A 9 -2.15 -7.01 -6.97
CA GLU A 9 -1.10 -6.61 -7.90
C GLU A 9 -0.12 -5.61 -7.25
N HIS A 10 -0.65 -4.60 -6.55
CA HIS A 10 0.19 -3.61 -5.87
C HIS A 10 0.88 -4.18 -4.63
N ALA A 11 0.30 -5.18 -3.96
CA ALA A 11 0.95 -5.88 -2.87
C ALA A 11 2.17 -6.68 -3.34
N GLU A 12 2.13 -7.24 -4.55
CA GLU A 12 3.30 -7.87 -5.15
C GLU A 12 4.36 -6.84 -5.55
N LYS A 13 3.96 -5.72 -6.17
CA LYS A 13 4.86 -4.61 -6.50
C LYS A 13 5.49 -3.95 -5.26
N ALA A 14 4.79 -3.94 -4.13
CA ALA A 14 5.32 -3.43 -2.87
C ALA A 14 6.59 -4.18 -2.43
N ARG A 15 6.72 -5.46 -2.79
CA ARG A 15 7.89 -6.29 -2.48
C ARG A 15 9.12 -5.93 -3.31
N THR A 16 8.92 -5.21 -4.43
CA THR A 16 9.99 -4.74 -5.30
C THR A 16 10.40 -3.29 -5.00
N LEU A 17 9.83 -2.67 -3.96
CA LEU A 17 10.21 -1.31 -3.56
C LEU A 17 11.69 -1.29 -3.13
N PRO A 18 12.46 -0.28 -3.58
CA PRO A 18 13.87 -0.17 -3.24
C PRO A 18 14.05 0.14 -1.74
N ASN A 19 15.20 -0.25 -1.19
CA ASN A 19 15.59 0.07 0.19
C ASN A 19 15.80 1.58 0.44
N THR A 20 15.73 2.40 -0.60
CA THR A 20 15.69 3.87 -0.49
C THR A 20 14.35 4.38 0.05
N THR A 21 13.31 3.55 0.03
CA THR A 21 12.01 3.86 0.61
C THR A 21 12.14 4.10 2.12
N THR A 22 11.60 5.22 2.60
CA THR A 22 11.68 5.57 4.03
C THR A 22 10.93 4.57 4.91
N ASN A 23 11.45 4.30 6.10
CA ASN A 23 10.78 3.45 7.10
C ASN A 23 9.36 3.93 7.41
N GLU A 24 9.11 5.24 7.42
CA GLU A 24 7.78 5.81 7.59
C GLU A 24 6.82 5.34 6.49
N SER A 25 7.24 5.37 5.23
CA SER A 25 6.45 4.88 4.12
C SER A 25 6.18 3.38 4.22
N LEU A 26 7.16 2.58 4.64
CA LEU A 26 7.01 1.14 4.88
C LEU A 26 6.00 0.84 6.01
N LEU A 27 6.03 1.62 7.09
CA LEU A 27 5.06 1.49 8.19
C LEU A 27 3.64 1.86 7.76
N ILE A 28 3.48 2.90 6.93
CA ILE A 28 2.17 3.32 6.40
C ILE A 28 1.57 2.20 5.55
N ILE A 29 2.32 1.66 4.57
CA ILE A 29 1.80 0.60 3.70
C ILE A 29 1.52 -0.68 4.49
N TYR A 30 2.29 -0.99 5.53
CA TYR A 30 2.02 -2.11 6.42
C TYR A 30 0.69 -1.93 7.19
N GLY A 31 0.48 -0.76 7.79
CA GLY A 31 -0.78 -0.46 8.50
C GLY A 31 -2.00 -0.57 7.60
N LEU A 32 -1.91 0.00 6.39
CA LEU A 32 -2.96 -0.06 5.37
C LEU A 32 -3.22 -1.49 4.89
N TYR A 33 -2.16 -2.28 4.68
CA TYR A 33 -2.26 -3.69 4.30
C TYR A 33 -2.97 -4.52 5.38
N LYS A 34 -2.62 -4.31 6.66
CA LYS A 34 -3.27 -5.00 7.78
C LYS A 34 -4.75 -4.61 7.88
N GLN A 35 -5.07 -3.34 7.71
CA GLN A 35 -6.45 -2.86 7.71
C GLN A 35 -7.27 -3.46 6.56
N ALA A 36 -6.68 -3.53 5.37
CA ALA A 36 -7.32 -4.12 4.18
C ALA A 36 -7.58 -5.63 4.33
N THR A 37 -6.67 -6.37 4.96
CA THR A 37 -6.70 -7.85 5.01
C THR A 37 -7.37 -8.42 6.26
N VAL A 38 -7.09 -7.84 7.43
CA VAL A 38 -7.58 -8.32 8.73
C VAL A 38 -8.88 -7.60 9.14
N GLY A 39 -9.14 -6.43 8.57
CA GLY A 39 -10.28 -5.59 8.93
C GLY A 39 -9.94 -4.52 9.98
N PRO A 40 -10.92 -3.67 10.32
CA PRO A 40 -10.71 -2.51 11.17
C PRO A 40 -10.31 -2.88 12.60
N ILE A 41 -9.07 -2.55 12.98
CA ILE A 41 -8.60 -2.58 14.37
C ILE A 41 -8.72 -1.16 14.93
N ASN A 42 -9.86 -0.86 15.56
CA ASN A 42 -10.11 0.40 16.28
C ASN A 42 -10.11 1.69 15.43
N THR A 43 -10.29 1.63 14.11
CA THR A 43 -10.37 2.83 13.26
C THR A 43 -11.61 2.81 12.36
N SER A 44 -12.21 3.97 12.11
CA SER A 44 -13.41 4.12 11.28
C SER A 44 -13.21 3.86 9.78
N LYS A 45 -11.96 3.70 9.31
CA LYS A 45 -11.68 3.39 7.90
C LYS A 45 -12.12 1.97 7.54
N SER A 46 -12.90 1.87 6.47
CA SER A 46 -13.36 0.58 5.94
C SER A 46 -12.22 -0.19 5.27
N GLN A 47 -12.38 -1.51 5.10
CA GLN A 47 -11.40 -2.34 4.40
C GLN A 47 -11.17 -1.86 2.95
N GLU A 48 -12.24 -1.43 2.29
CA GLU A 48 -12.21 -0.95 0.91
C GLU A 48 -11.42 0.36 0.78
N GLU A 49 -11.62 1.28 1.72
CA GLU A 49 -10.84 2.53 1.80
C GLU A 49 -9.37 2.23 2.05
N ALA A 50 -9.07 1.30 2.95
CA ALA A 50 -7.69 0.90 3.23
C ALA A 50 -7.00 0.25 2.02
N MET A 51 -7.73 -0.57 1.24
CA MET A 51 -7.21 -1.11 -0.02
C MET A 51 -6.91 0.01 -1.01
N SER A 52 -7.82 0.99 -1.15
CA SER A 52 -7.65 2.12 -2.06
C SER A 52 -6.45 3.00 -1.66
N ASP A 53 -6.34 3.35 -0.37
CA ASP A 53 -5.22 4.10 0.19
C ASP A 53 -3.89 3.35 0.02
N TYR A 54 -3.90 2.02 0.22
CA TYR A 54 -2.72 1.18 0.02
C TYR A 54 -2.25 1.23 -1.43
N ILE A 55 -3.16 1.03 -2.39
CA ILE A 55 -2.87 1.08 -3.82
C ILE A 55 -2.28 2.45 -4.19
N ALA A 56 -2.92 3.54 -3.74
CA ALA A 56 -2.45 4.90 -3.99
C ALA A 56 -1.02 5.13 -3.44
N LYS A 57 -0.75 4.67 -2.21
CA LYS A 57 0.57 4.82 -1.60
C LYS A 57 1.64 4.00 -2.31
N ILE A 58 1.34 2.77 -2.72
CA ILE A 58 2.29 1.96 -3.51
C ILE A 58 2.58 2.61 -4.86
N LYS A 59 1.55 3.10 -5.57
CA LYS A 59 1.75 3.81 -6.85
C LYS A 59 2.68 5.01 -6.68
N GLN A 60 2.45 5.82 -5.64
CA GLN A 60 3.31 6.96 -5.31
C GLN A 60 4.77 6.52 -5.06
N LEU A 61 4.98 5.50 -4.22
CA LEU A 61 6.33 5.03 -3.87
C LEU A 61 7.09 4.43 -5.06
N LEU A 62 6.37 3.76 -5.97
CA LEU A 62 6.97 3.26 -7.21
C LEU A 62 7.36 4.39 -8.16
N GLU A 63 6.56 5.45 -8.24
CA GLU A 63 6.88 6.64 -9.04
C GLU A 63 8.07 7.40 -8.45
N GLU A 64 8.10 7.61 -7.13
CA GLU A 64 9.23 8.21 -6.42
C GLU A 64 10.52 7.38 -6.59
N ALA A 65 10.41 6.05 -6.57
CA ALA A 65 11.51 5.15 -6.82
C ALA A 65 12.05 5.26 -8.26
N ALA A 66 11.16 5.38 -9.26
CA ALA A 66 11.53 5.54 -10.66
C ALA A 66 12.11 6.94 -10.97
N ALA A 67 11.66 7.98 -10.26
CA ALA A 67 12.15 9.35 -10.42
C ALA A 67 13.52 9.59 -9.73
N ALA A 68 13.94 8.68 -8.85
CA ALA A 68 15.22 8.74 -8.17
C ALA A 68 16.36 8.06 -8.97
N GLU A 69 16.06 7.51 -10.15
CA GLU A 69 17.01 6.86 -11.07
C GLU A 69 17.52 7.80 -12.18
#